data_AF-A0A4Q0GJM9-F1
#
_entry.id   AF-A0A4Q0GJM9-F1
#
_cell.length_a   1.000
_cell.length_b   1.000
_cell.length_c   1.000
_cell.angle_alpha   90.00
_cell.angle_beta   90.00
_cell.angle_gamma   90.00
#
_symmetry.space_group_name_H-M   'P 1'
#
loop_
_entity.id
_entity.type
_entity.pdbx_description
1 polymer ?
#
loop_
_entity_poly.entity_id
_entity_poly.type
_entity_poly.pdbx_seq_one_letter_code
_entity_poly.pdbx_strand_id
1 'polypeptide(L)'
;MAKSRDGRLTLEQSSSLTQLRTMGMATAIPVRLDDTELVKLASVILRDIGFDESILPITVPDDYTSYYNLSLDWFSEAGTEDFVPVYLFCLNNVTDFSTYFKCLVQIHKRRRKFSLILTKQPLPKMIQVAPRALLEFGILNSNALASWMIWRKWFYDIDNRSAQETGYLFEPILASVLGGCSYGSRNSPVRRRNDRSKGRQVDCVVDDLAYEFKLRVTIAASGQGRFGEELDFAEDCQASGYKPVLLVLDPTTSHRLTDLSAAFADVGGEAYIGDDAWAYLEDQAGPTMATFVEKYVRTPIAEVDQFSSELLNLKIERTEEAPEFKLTLFDKSCHHTLPIHRSEDQSLSSDDDQIAADAPSP
;
A
#
# COMPACT_ATOMS: atom_id res chain seq x y z
N MET A 1 32.27 -13.48 -19.40
CA MET A 1 30.91 -14.05 -19.15
C MET A 1 30.72 -15.29 -20.00
N ALA A 2 30.62 -16.47 -19.36
CA ALA A 2 30.26 -17.70 -20.06
C ALA A 2 28.78 -17.62 -20.47
N LYS A 3 28.49 -17.83 -21.76
CA LYS A 3 27.13 -17.82 -22.31
C LYS A 3 26.35 -19.02 -21.76
N SER A 4 25.46 -18.76 -20.80
CA SER A 4 24.40 -19.68 -20.42
C SER A 4 23.26 -19.66 -21.44
N ARG A 5 22.58 -20.80 -21.55
CA ARG A 5 21.61 -21.19 -22.58
C ARG A 5 20.30 -20.40 -22.46
N ASP A 6 19.90 -19.80 -23.58
CA ASP A 6 18.68 -19.03 -23.84
C ASP A 6 18.49 -17.75 -22.99
N GLY A 7 19.01 -16.62 -23.49
CA GLY A 7 18.80 -15.28 -22.91
C GLY A 7 17.41 -14.69 -23.20
N ARG A 8 16.38 -15.55 -23.29
CA ARG A 8 15.00 -15.16 -23.60
C ARG A 8 14.12 -15.42 -22.39
N LEU A 9 13.18 -14.52 -22.15
CA LEU A 9 12.14 -14.71 -21.15
C LEU A 9 11.22 -15.85 -21.54
N THR A 10 10.78 -16.64 -20.56
CA THR A 10 9.63 -17.53 -20.75
C THR A 10 8.35 -16.72 -20.99
N LEU A 11 7.29 -17.37 -21.49
CA LEU A 11 5.99 -16.72 -21.67
C LEU A 11 5.45 -16.15 -20.35
N GLU A 12 5.61 -16.91 -19.26
CA GLU A 12 5.18 -16.52 -17.92
C GLU A 12 5.99 -15.33 -17.38
N GLN A 13 7.31 -15.33 -17.57
CA GLN A 13 8.18 -14.21 -17.18
C GLN A 13 7.84 -12.94 -17.99
N SER A 14 7.61 -13.08 -19.29
CA SER A 14 7.22 -11.97 -20.16
C SER A 14 5.86 -11.38 -19.77
N SER A 15 4.88 -12.24 -19.48
CA SER A 15 3.56 -11.82 -18.99
C SER A 15 3.66 -11.09 -17.65
N SER A 16 4.42 -11.67 -16.70
CA SER A 16 4.64 -11.09 -15.38
C SER A 16 5.32 -9.72 -15.46
N LEU A 17 6.38 -9.57 -16.27
CA LEU A 17 7.05 -8.29 -16.48
C LEU A 17 6.13 -7.23 -17.09
N THR A 18 5.25 -7.62 -18.02
CA THR A 18 4.25 -6.70 -18.59
C THR A 18 3.30 -6.17 -17.52
N GLN A 19 2.85 -7.03 -16.60
CA GLN A 19 2.02 -6.64 -15.46
C GLN A 19 2.78 -5.77 -14.45
N LEU A 20 4.08 -6.05 -14.24
CA LEU A 20 4.92 -5.25 -13.35
C LEU A 20 5.08 -3.82 -13.86
N ARG A 21 5.20 -3.62 -15.18
CA ARG A 21 5.38 -2.29 -15.79
C ARG A 21 4.19 -1.35 -15.70
N THR A 22 2.99 -1.85 -15.49
CA THR A 22 1.77 -1.03 -15.63
C THR A 22 0.87 -1.12 -14.40
N MET A 23 0.12 -0.05 -14.14
CA MET A 23 -0.94 -0.01 -13.13
C MET A 23 -2.01 1.00 -13.53
N GLY A 24 -3.29 0.59 -13.42
CA GLY A 24 -4.42 1.49 -13.62
C GLY A 24 -4.54 2.07 -15.03
N MET A 25 -4.20 1.30 -16.07
CA MET A 25 -4.24 1.77 -17.47
C MET A 25 -5.64 2.23 -17.93
N ALA A 26 -6.70 1.75 -17.27
CA ALA A 26 -8.08 2.16 -17.50
C ALA A 26 -8.56 3.26 -16.53
N THR A 27 -7.67 3.83 -15.72
CA THR A 27 -8.00 4.88 -14.74
C THR A 27 -7.45 6.24 -15.19
N ALA A 28 -7.92 7.32 -14.58
CA ALA A 28 -7.45 8.69 -14.85
C ALA A 28 -5.96 8.93 -14.51
N ILE A 29 -5.36 8.07 -13.69
CA ILE A 29 -3.95 8.18 -13.26
C ILE A 29 -3.23 6.87 -13.57
N PRO A 30 -2.92 6.60 -14.86
CA PRO A 30 -2.14 5.43 -15.23
C PRO A 30 -0.68 5.61 -14.79
N VAL A 31 -0.06 4.54 -14.32
CA VAL A 31 1.38 4.47 -14.04
C VAL A 31 2.03 3.45 -14.97
N ARG A 32 3.09 3.88 -15.65
CA ARG A 32 3.93 3.04 -16.51
C ARG A 32 5.38 3.22 -16.11
N LEU A 33 6.07 2.10 -15.92
CA LEU A 33 7.51 2.04 -15.64
C LEU A 33 8.26 1.63 -16.91
N ASP A 34 9.34 2.34 -17.21
CA ASP A 34 10.27 2.00 -18.28
C ASP A 34 11.40 1.08 -17.81
N ASP A 35 12.26 0.64 -18.73
CA ASP A 35 13.35 -0.29 -18.42
C ASP A 35 14.38 0.31 -17.47
N THR A 36 14.73 1.57 -17.67
CA THR A 36 15.67 2.31 -16.81
C THR A 36 15.17 2.35 -15.36
N GLU A 37 13.89 2.66 -15.15
CA GLU A 37 13.26 2.69 -13.83
C GLU A 37 13.26 1.30 -13.18
N LEU A 38 13.01 0.22 -13.94
CA LEU A 38 13.10 -1.16 -13.45
C LEU A 38 14.55 -1.57 -13.10
N VAL A 39 15.55 -1.16 -13.88
CA VAL A 39 16.97 -1.39 -13.57
C VAL A 39 17.37 -0.68 -12.28
N LYS A 40 16.92 0.56 -12.07
CA LYS A 40 17.15 1.30 -10.82
C LYS A 40 16.56 0.57 -9.61
N LEU A 41 15.34 0.03 -9.73
CA LEU A 41 14.74 -0.79 -8.68
C LEU A 41 15.52 -2.08 -8.42
N ALA A 42 16.05 -2.75 -9.45
CA ALA A 42 16.92 -3.92 -9.25
C ALA A 42 18.23 -3.55 -8.52
N SER A 43 18.80 -2.38 -8.83
CA SER A 43 20.03 -1.88 -8.18
C SER A 43 19.80 -1.62 -6.69
N VAL A 44 18.66 -1.00 -6.34
CA VAL A 44 18.22 -0.84 -4.95
C VAL A 44 18.14 -2.20 -4.23
N ILE A 45 17.58 -3.23 -4.86
CA ILE A 45 17.49 -4.57 -4.25
C ILE A 45 18.88 -5.15 -4.00
N LEU A 46 19.78 -5.10 -5.00
CA LEU A 46 21.13 -5.62 -4.85
C LEU A 46 21.87 -4.92 -3.71
N ARG A 47 21.74 -3.60 -3.62
CA ARG A 47 22.32 -2.81 -2.53
C ARG A 47 21.77 -3.23 -1.18
N ASP A 48 20.47 -3.41 -1.06
CA ASP A 48 19.81 -3.74 0.20
C ASP A 48 20.22 -5.11 0.76
N ILE A 49 20.46 -6.08 -0.10
CA ILE A 49 20.89 -7.43 0.29
C ILE A 49 22.42 -7.59 0.34
N GLY A 50 23.17 -6.51 0.13
CA GLY A 50 24.64 -6.52 0.14
C GLY A 50 25.28 -7.25 -1.06
N PHE A 51 24.55 -7.39 -2.16
CA PHE A 51 25.09 -7.88 -3.43
C PHE A 51 25.80 -6.76 -4.17
N ASP A 52 26.87 -7.08 -4.90
CA ASP A 52 27.60 -6.08 -5.68
C ASP A 52 26.72 -5.56 -6.84
N GLU A 53 26.18 -4.35 -6.68
CA GLU A 53 25.35 -3.69 -7.70
C GLU A 53 26.17 -3.08 -8.84
N SER A 54 27.50 -2.96 -8.72
CA SER A 54 28.36 -2.36 -9.76
C SER A 54 28.41 -3.18 -11.06
N ILE A 55 27.87 -4.40 -11.01
CA ILE A 55 27.64 -5.27 -12.16
C ILE A 55 26.47 -4.80 -13.03
N LEU A 56 25.60 -3.95 -12.49
CA LEU A 56 24.45 -3.38 -13.21
C LEU A 56 24.86 -2.08 -13.91
N PRO A 57 24.16 -1.68 -14.98
CA PRO A 57 24.49 -0.48 -15.73
C PRO A 57 24.18 0.82 -14.95
N ILE A 58 23.40 0.74 -13.88
CA ILE A 58 23.07 1.85 -13.00
C ILE A 58 23.36 1.40 -11.57
N THR A 59 23.96 2.26 -10.77
CA THR A 59 24.16 2.05 -9.33
C THR A 59 23.30 3.02 -8.55
N VAL A 60 22.91 2.68 -7.32
CA VAL A 60 22.30 3.69 -6.46
C VAL A 60 23.30 4.80 -6.11
N PRO A 61 22.84 6.01 -5.76
CA PRO A 61 23.70 7.07 -5.26
C PRO A 61 24.54 6.65 -4.04
N ASP A 62 25.74 7.19 -3.90
CA ASP A 62 26.67 6.84 -2.80
C ASP A 62 26.11 7.16 -1.41
N ASP A 63 25.25 8.17 -1.30
CA ASP A 63 24.55 8.58 -0.09
C ASP A 63 23.27 7.79 0.19
N TYR A 64 23.04 6.70 -0.55
CA TYR A 64 21.90 5.81 -0.34
C TYR A 64 21.87 5.25 1.09
N THR A 65 20.79 5.60 1.80
CA THR A 65 20.47 5.11 3.15
C THR A 65 19.23 4.22 3.13
N SER A 66 18.20 4.62 2.38
CA SER A 66 16.97 3.85 2.19
C SER A 66 16.30 4.21 0.87
N TYR A 67 15.46 3.29 0.37
CA TYR A 67 14.60 3.53 -0.79
C TYR A 67 13.67 4.74 -0.62
N TYR A 68 13.18 5.00 0.60
CA TYR A 68 12.27 6.12 0.84
C TYR A 68 12.96 7.48 0.74
N ASN A 69 14.28 7.53 0.96
CA ASN A 69 15.11 8.73 0.84
C ASN A 69 15.51 9.04 -0.61
N LEU A 70 15.37 8.09 -1.54
CA LEU A 70 15.59 8.34 -2.96
C LEU A 70 14.44 9.17 -3.55
N SER A 71 14.78 10.23 -4.28
CA SER A 71 13.79 11.04 -5.01
C SER A 71 13.10 10.22 -6.09
N LEU A 72 11.78 10.42 -6.24
CA LEU A 72 11.04 9.86 -7.38
C LEU A 72 11.53 10.41 -8.72
N ASP A 73 12.19 11.56 -8.73
CA ASP A 73 12.79 12.13 -9.94
C ASP A 73 13.97 11.29 -10.42
N TRP A 74 14.81 10.80 -9.49
CA TRP A 74 15.92 9.90 -9.84
C TRP A 74 15.41 8.66 -10.56
N PHE A 75 14.30 8.06 -10.09
CA PHE A 75 13.66 6.94 -10.77
C PHE A 75 13.13 7.32 -12.16
N SER A 76 12.64 8.55 -12.31
CA SER A 76 12.03 9.07 -13.56
C SER A 76 13.03 9.55 -14.60
N GLU A 77 14.31 9.70 -14.25
CA GLU A 77 15.35 10.09 -15.21
C GLU A 77 15.42 9.07 -16.35
N ALA A 78 15.26 9.57 -17.57
CA ALA A 78 15.26 8.76 -18.78
C ALA A 78 16.64 8.11 -19.01
N GLY A 79 16.62 6.88 -19.50
CA GLY A 79 17.81 6.14 -19.91
C GLY A 79 17.52 5.25 -21.11
N THR A 80 18.49 4.41 -21.47
CA THR A 80 18.42 3.52 -22.64
C THR A 80 18.71 2.06 -22.29
N GLU A 81 18.72 1.74 -21.01
CA GLU A 81 19.02 0.41 -20.49
C GLU A 81 17.94 -0.60 -20.90
N ASP A 82 18.35 -1.85 -21.09
CA ASP A 82 17.45 -2.99 -21.29
C ASP A 82 17.33 -3.76 -19.98
N PHE A 83 16.11 -3.85 -19.46
CA PHE A 83 15.87 -4.52 -18.18
C PHE A 83 15.94 -6.05 -18.28
N VAL A 84 15.70 -6.64 -19.46
CA VAL A 84 15.57 -8.10 -19.60
C VAL A 84 16.86 -8.85 -19.20
N PRO A 85 18.06 -8.46 -19.65
CA PRO A 85 19.31 -9.09 -19.21
C PRO A 85 19.55 -8.95 -17.71
N VAL A 86 19.21 -7.79 -17.12
CA VAL A 86 19.34 -7.53 -15.67
C VAL A 86 18.40 -8.44 -14.88
N TYR A 87 17.14 -8.54 -15.31
CA TYR A 87 16.15 -9.41 -14.69
C TYR A 87 16.59 -10.87 -14.70
N LEU A 88 17.02 -11.40 -15.85
CA LEU A 88 17.50 -12.78 -15.96
C LEU A 88 18.77 -13.01 -15.15
N PHE A 89 19.68 -12.04 -15.08
CA PHE A 89 20.85 -12.14 -14.23
C PHE A 89 20.43 -12.27 -12.76
N CYS A 90 19.62 -11.34 -12.26
CA CYS A 90 19.23 -11.34 -10.85
C CYS A 90 18.43 -12.59 -10.49
N LEU A 91 17.50 -13.01 -11.35
CA LEU A 91 16.70 -14.22 -11.15
C LEU A 91 17.56 -15.49 -10.97
N ASN A 92 18.72 -15.55 -11.63
CA ASN A 92 19.61 -16.71 -11.56
C ASN A 92 20.64 -16.65 -10.42
N ASN A 93 20.88 -15.48 -9.83
CA ASN A 93 21.98 -15.26 -8.89
C ASN A 93 21.54 -14.75 -7.52
N VAL A 94 20.30 -14.29 -7.38
CA VAL A 94 19.77 -13.69 -6.16
C VAL A 94 18.53 -14.45 -5.70
N THR A 95 18.64 -15.08 -4.54
CA THR A 95 17.54 -15.79 -3.88
C THR A 95 16.36 -14.85 -3.66
N ASP A 96 15.14 -15.31 -3.97
CA ASP A 96 13.87 -14.57 -3.84
C ASP A 96 13.78 -13.24 -4.60
N PHE A 97 14.68 -12.99 -5.55
CA PHE A 97 14.68 -11.75 -6.32
C PHE A 97 13.34 -11.45 -6.98
N SER A 98 12.69 -12.46 -7.57
CA SER A 98 11.41 -12.26 -8.27
C SER A 98 10.32 -11.75 -7.32
N THR A 99 10.24 -12.30 -6.11
CA THR A 99 9.26 -11.92 -5.08
C THR A 99 9.57 -10.53 -4.54
N TYR A 100 10.82 -10.26 -4.16
CA TYR A 100 11.27 -8.95 -3.69
C TYR A 100 10.97 -7.89 -4.76
N PHE A 101 11.42 -8.13 -5.99
CA PHE A 101 11.23 -7.21 -7.11
C PHE A 101 9.76 -6.94 -7.39
N LYS A 102 8.91 -7.98 -7.38
CA LYS A 102 7.47 -7.82 -7.53
C LYS A 102 6.88 -6.91 -6.46
N CYS A 103 7.19 -7.15 -5.18
CA CYS A 103 6.68 -6.36 -4.06
C CYS A 103 7.18 -4.92 -4.10
N LEU A 104 8.48 -4.72 -4.33
CA LEU A 104 9.09 -3.39 -4.45
C LEU A 104 8.48 -2.59 -5.62
N VAL A 105 8.28 -3.22 -6.78
CA VAL A 105 7.62 -2.59 -7.93
C VAL A 105 6.18 -2.18 -7.57
N GLN A 106 5.44 -2.97 -6.78
CA GLN A 106 4.11 -2.54 -6.34
C GLN A 106 4.21 -1.27 -5.48
N ILE A 107 5.08 -1.24 -4.45
CA ILE A 107 5.32 -0.04 -3.62
C ILE A 107 5.66 1.16 -4.50
N HIS A 108 6.60 0.97 -5.42
CA HIS A 108 7.04 2.03 -6.32
C HIS A 108 5.91 2.58 -7.17
N LYS A 109 5.11 1.72 -7.81
CA LYS A 109 3.96 2.13 -8.60
C LYS A 109 2.94 2.94 -7.78
N ARG A 110 2.66 2.56 -6.52
CA ARG A 110 1.74 3.31 -5.65
C ARG A 110 2.32 4.66 -5.25
N ARG A 111 3.61 4.73 -4.91
CA ARG A 111 4.29 6.01 -4.65
C ARG A 111 4.24 6.95 -5.86
N ARG A 112 4.48 6.43 -7.06
CA ARG A 112 4.35 7.17 -8.34
C ARG A 112 2.93 7.66 -8.55
N LYS A 113 1.93 6.79 -8.36
CA LYS A 113 0.51 7.17 -8.47
C LYS A 113 0.12 8.22 -7.45
N PHE A 114 0.57 8.11 -6.21
CA PHE A 114 0.26 9.09 -5.18
C PHE A 114 0.88 10.46 -5.47
N SER A 115 2.12 10.50 -5.99
CA SER A 115 2.73 11.75 -6.49
C SER A 115 1.88 12.40 -7.60
N LEU A 116 1.35 11.59 -8.53
CA LEU A 116 0.42 12.07 -9.54
C LEU A 116 -0.93 12.52 -8.95
N ILE A 117 -1.45 11.86 -7.91
CA ILE A 117 -2.66 12.28 -7.19
C ILE A 117 -2.46 13.67 -6.58
N LEU A 118 -1.34 13.91 -5.88
CA LEU A 118 -1.02 15.22 -5.31
C LEU A 118 -1.01 16.33 -6.37
N THR A 119 -0.57 15.99 -7.59
CA THR A 119 -0.52 16.93 -8.72
C THR A 119 -1.90 17.14 -9.36
N LYS A 120 -2.69 16.07 -9.51
CA LYS A 120 -3.90 16.07 -10.33
C LYS A 120 -5.21 16.26 -9.58
N GLN A 121 -5.26 16.03 -8.26
CA GLN A 121 -6.49 16.09 -7.49
C GLN A 121 -7.11 17.50 -7.55
N PRO A 122 -8.31 17.66 -8.14
CA PRO A 122 -8.95 18.97 -8.26
C PRO A 122 -9.42 19.49 -6.90
N LEU A 123 -9.54 20.82 -6.78
CA LEU A 123 -10.27 21.39 -5.66
C LEU A 123 -11.76 21.05 -5.77
N PRO A 124 -12.43 20.71 -4.67
CA PRO A 124 -13.86 20.43 -4.68
C PRO A 124 -14.67 21.68 -5.07
N LYS A 125 -15.75 21.47 -5.81
CA LYS A 125 -16.73 22.52 -6.13
C LYS A 125 -17.63 22.76 -4.93
N MET A 126 -18.07 24.00 -4.71
CA MET A 126 -18.94 24.32 -3.57
C MET A 126 -20.23 23.51 -3.53
N ILE A 127 -20.79 23.12 -4.68
CA ILE A 127 -22.00 22.27 -4.73
C ILE A 127 -21.82 20.92 -4.02
N GLN A 128 -20.59 20.39 -3.95
CA GLN A 128 -20.29 19.10 -3.32
C GLN A 128 -20.26 19.19 -1.78
N VAL A 129 -20.07 20.38 -1.22
CA VAL A 129 -19.83 20.56 0.23
C VAL A 129 -20.80 21.52 0.90
N ALA A 130 -21.44 22.43 0.16
CA ALA A 130 -22.26 23.52 0.70
C ALA A 130 -23.32 23.11 1.73
N PRO A 131 -24.06 21.98 1.59
CA PRO A 131 -25.03 21.57 2.60
C PRO A 131 -24.45 21.40 4.02
N ARG A 132 -23.16 21.07 4.14
CA ARG A 132 -22.47 20.90 5.43
C ARG A 132 -22.29 22.22 6.18
N ALA A 133 -22.46 23.36 5.50
CA ALA A 133 -22.35 24.69 6.10
C ALA A 133 -23.37 24.89 7.24
N LEU A 134 -24.50 24.17 7.23
CA LEU A 134 -25.51 24.24 8.29
C LEU A 134 -24.96 23.97 9.69
N LEU A 135 -23.87 23.20 9.80
CA LEU A 135 -23.24 22.86 11.09
C LEU A 135 -22.32 23.96 11.62
N GLU A 136 -21.83 24.85 10.76
CA GLU A 136 -20.77 25.82 11.06
C GLU A 136 -21.18 27.26 10.75
N PHE A 137 -22.37 27.46 10.17
CA PHE A 137 -22.86 28.77 9.79
C PHE A 137 -23.01 29.68 11.01
N GLY A 138 -22.43 30.88 10.92
CA GLY A 138 -22.39 31.85 12.03
C GLY A 138 -21.18 31.73 12.95
N ILE A 139 -20.39 30.64 12.87
CA ILE A 139 -19.09 30.55 13.55
C ILE A 139 -18.04 31.37 12.80
N LEU A 140 -18.04 31.26 11.47
CA LEU A 140 -17.21 32.03 10.55
C LEU A 140 -18.10 32.87 9.63
N ASN A 141 -17.55 33.95 9.08
CA ASN A 141 -18.23 34.65 7.99
C ASN A 141 -18.31 33.75 6.75
N SER A 142 -19.31 33.97 5.90
CA SER A 142 -19.61 33.07 4.77
C SER A 142 -18.45 32.84 3.81
N ASN A 143 -17.61 33.85 3.57
CA ASN A 143 -16.45 33.73 2.68
C ASN A 143 -15.37 32.81 3.30
N ALA A 144 -15.05 33.05 4.57
CA ALA A 144 -14.10 32.22 5.32
C ALA A 144 -14.60 30.78 5.45
N LEU A 145 -15.89 30.58 5.74
CA LEU A 145 -16.50 29.25 5.82
C LEU A 145 -16.42 28.51 4.49
N ALA A 146 -16.78 29.15 3.37
CA ALA A 146 -16.71 28.53 2.06
C ALA A 146 -15.28 28.08 1.72
N SER A 147 -14.29 28.94 1.96
CA SER A 147 -12.88 28.64 1.73
C SER A 147 -12.39 27.49 2.62
N TRP A 148 -12.75 27.50 3.91
CA TRP A 148 -12.43 26.44 4.86
C TRP A 148 -13.00 25.07 4.44
N MET A 149 -14.24 25.05 3.97
CA MET A 149 -14.90 23.82 3.52
C MET A 149 -14.22 23.20 2.31
N ILE A 150 -13.72 24.02 1.37
CA ILE A 150 -12.94 23.55 0.21
C ILE A 150 -11.64 22.90 0.68
N TRP A 151 -10.86 23.59 1.53
CA TRP A 151 -9.61 23.06 2.07
C TRP A 151 -9.82 21.73 2.80
N ARG A 152 -10.79 21.68 3.70
CA ARG A 152 -11.10 20.48 4.48
C ARG A 152 -11.47 19.30 3.59
N LYS A 153 -12.30 19.51 2.55
CA LYS A 153 -12.68 18.45 1.63
C LYS A 153 -11.49 18.01 0.76
N TRP A 154 -10.65 18.94 0.30
CA TRP A 154 -9.45 18.58 -0.46
C TRP A 154 -8.47 17.73 0.36
N PHE A 155 -8.22 18.08 1.62
CA PHE A 155 -7.43 17.24 2.53
C PHE A 155 -8.02 15.86 2.72
N TYR A 156 -9.33 15.79 2.95
CA TYR A 156 -10.04 14.52 3.05
C TYR A 156 -9.87 13.67 1.79
N ASP A 157 -9.94 14.27 0.60
CA ASP A 157 -9.79 13.53 -0.66
C ASP A 157 -8.39 12.98 -0.85
N ILE A 158 -7.35 13.75 -0.52
CA ILE A 158 -5.95 13.29 -0.57
C ILE A 158 -5.74 12.14 0.42
N ASP A 159 -6.18 12.30 1.66
CA ASP A 159 -6.04 11.28 2.70
C ASP A 159 -6.79 9.98 2.31
N ASN A 160 -8.04 10.11 1.87
CA ASN A 160 -8.83 8.98 1.43
C ASN A 160 -8.18 8.24 0.25
N ARG A 161 -7.58 8.96 -0.72
CA ARG A 161 -6.82 8.32 -1.80
C ARG A 161 -5.56 7.63 -1.29
N SER A 162 -4.83 8.23 -0.35
CA SER A 162 -3.66 7.60 0.28
C SER A 162 -4.04 6.30 1.00
N ALA A 163 -5.15 6.32 1.75
CA ALA A 163 -5.69 5.14 2.43
C ALA A 163 -6.09 4.04 1.44
N GLN A 164 -6.73 4.40 0.32
CA GLN A 164 -7.07 3.45 -0.76
C GLN A 164 -5.83 2.79 -1.34
N GLU A 165 -4.81 3.57 -1.74
CA GLU A 165 -3.57 3.01 -2.33
C GLU A 165 -2.82 2.13 -1.34
N THR A 166 -2.84 2.48 -0.04
CA THR A 166 -2.25 1.67 1.04
C THR A 166 -3.00 0.35 1.22
N GLY A 167 -4.34 0.37 1.18
CA GLY A 167 -5.16 -0.85 1.27
C GLY A 167 -4.83 -1.87 0.17
N TYR A 168 -4.54 -1.41 -1.06
CA TYR A 168 -4.14 -2.28 -2.18
C TYR A 168 -2.69 -2.78 -2.14
N LEU A 169 -1.92 -2.39 -1.11
CA LEU A 169 -0.51 -2.71 -0.98
C LEU A 169 -0.26 -3.81 0.05
N PHE A 170 -0.96 -3.72 1.18
CA PHE A 170 -0.63 -4.46 2.38
C PHE A 170 -0.80 -5.97 2.24
N GLU A 171 -2.03 -6.43 1.97
CA GLU A 171 -2.34 -7.88 1.90
C GLU A 171 -1.52 -8.60 0.82
N PRO A 172 -1.37 -8.09 -0.42
CA PRO A 172 -0.60 -8.79 -1.44
C PRO A 172 0.90 -8.91 -1.11
N ILE A 173 1.45 -7.94 -0.37
CA ILE A 173 2.84 -7.99 0.08
C ILE A 173 3.00 -9.11 1.12
N LEU A 174 2.16 -9.12 2.16
CA LEU A 174 2.26 -10.13 3.22
C LEU A 174 2.02 -11.54 2.67
N ALA A 175 1.04 -11.72 1.78
CA ALA A 175 0.82 -13.00 1.13
C ALA A 175 2.04 -13.45 0.31
N SER A 176 2.70 -12.53 -0.40
CA SER A 176 3.91 -12.83 -1.18
C SER A 176 5.11 -13.17 -0.28
N VAL A 177 5.22 -12.50 0.88
CA VAL A 177 6.26 -12.76 1.90
C VAL A 177 6.11 -14.16 2.48
N LEU A 178 4.89 -14.59 2.78
CA LEU A 178 4.59 -15.94 3.27
C LEU A 178 4.66 -17.03 2.18
N GLY A 179 4.88 -16.65 0.91
CA GLY A 179 4.84 -17.59 -0.21
C GLY A 179 3.44 -18.17 -0.52
N GLY A 180 2.39 -17.54 -0.01
CA GLY A 180 1.01 -18.04 -0.12
C GLY A 180 0.16 -17.36 -1.20
N CYS A 181 -1.10 -17.78 -1.25
CA CYS A 181 -2.09 -17.28 -2.21
C CYS A 181 -3.28 -16.61 -1.51
N SER A 182 -3.67 -15.42 -1.97
CA SER A 182 -4.92 -14.77 -1.54
C SER A 182 -6.12 -15.30 -2.31
N TYR A 183 -7.26 -15.44 -1.63
CA TYR A 183 -8.49 -15.97 -2.24
C TYR A 183 -9.68 -15.05 -2.00
N GLY A 184 -10.30 -14.61 -3.09
CA GLY A 184 -11.64 -14.00 -3.03
C GLY A 184 -12.73 -15.04 -2.75
N SER A 185 -13.88 -14.58 -2.23
CA SER A 185 -15.01 -15.42 -1.81
C SER A 185 -15.50 -16.44 -2.85
N ARG A 186 -15.39 -16.15 -4.16
CA ARG A 186 -15.87 -17.04 -5.21
C ARG A 186 -15.04 -18.33 -5.35
N ASN A 187 -13.71 -18.21 -5.28
CA ASN A 187 -12.78 -19.31 -5.57
C ASN A 187 -12.04 -19.81 -4.32
N SER A 188 -12.45 -19.34 -3.14
CA SER A 188 -11.77 -19.68 -1.89
C SER A 188 -11.92 -21.15 -1.53
N PRO A 189 -10.84 -21.79 -1.04
CA PRO A 189 -10.92 -23.12 -0.47
C PRO A 189 -11.66 -23.13 0.89
N VAL A 190 -11.69 -22.00 1.60
CA VAL A 190 -12.43 -21.84 2.85
C VAL A 190 -13.89 -21.49 2.53
N ARG A 191 -14.82 -22.22 3.14
CA ARG A 191 -16.26 -22.06 2.96
C ARG A 191 -16.90 -21.53 4.24
N ARG A 192 -17.95 -20.72 4.08
CA ARG A 192 -18.74 -20.26 5.24
C ARG A 192 -19.44 -21.45 5.88
N ARG A 193 -19.29 -21.64 7.20
CA ARG A 193 -19.88 -22.75 7.96
C ARG A 193 -21.41 -22.77 7.85
N ASN A 194 -22.02 -21.59 7.84
CA ASN A 194 -23.47 -21.39 7.77
C ASN A 194 -24.05 -21.59 6.36
N ASP A 195 -23.21 -21.53 5.33
CA ASP A 195 -23.60 -21.74 3.93
C ASP A 195 -22.38 -22.20 3.12
N ARG A 196 -22.17 -23.52 3.07
CA ARG A 196 -21.00 -24.13 2.40
C ARG A 196 -20.95 -23.88 0.89
N SER A 197 -22.04 -23.40 0.28
CA SER A 197 -22.05 -23.01 -1.12
C SER A 197 -21.31 -21.68 -1.39
N LYS A 198 -21.07 -20.90 -0.33
CA LYS A 198 -20.37 -19.61 -0.39
C LYS A 198 -18.96 -19.75 0.17
N GLY A 199 -17.97 -19.29 -0.59
CA GLY A 199 -16.61 -19.17 -0.08
C GLY A 199 -16.41 -17.95 0.80
N ARG A 200 -15.38 -18.04 1.65
CA ARG A 200 -14.92 -17.00 2.55
C ARG A 200 -13.73 -16.29 1.90
N GLN A 201 -13.67 -14.96 1.94
CA GLN A 201 -12.43 -14.28 1.54
C GLN A 201 -11.33 -14.62 2.55
N VAL A 202 -10.15 -14.97 2.07
CA VAL A 202 -8.98 -15.30 2.89
C VAL A 202 -7.80 -14.52 2.35
N ASP A 203 -7.10 -13.82 3.23
CA ASP A 203 -6.02 -12.91 2.85
C ASP A 203 -4.81 -13.69 2.34
N CYS A 204 -4.52 -14.85 2.94
CA CYS A 204 -3.47 -15.76 2.47
C CYS A 204 -3.74 -17.20 2.92
N VAL A 205 -3.43 -18.16 2.04
CA VAL A 205 -3.34 -19.58 2.40
C VAL A 205 -1.95 -20.07 2.04
N VAL A 206 -1.32 -20.76 2.99
CA VAL A 206 -0.06 -21.48 2.83
C VAL A 206 -0.28 -22.88 3.40
N ASP A 207 -0.16 -23.91 2.56
CA ASP A 207 -0.44 -25.29 2.94
C ASP A 207 -1.81 -25.46 3.64
N ASP A 208 -1.83 -25.84 4.91
CA ASP A 208 -3.03 -26.00 5.75
C ASP A 208 -3.34 -24.78 6.65
N LEU A 209 -2.58 -23.69 6.50
CA LEU A 209 -2.75 -22.45 7.25
C LEU A 209 -3.58 -21.44 6.46
N ALA A 210 -4.58 -20.84 7.10
CA ALA A 210 -5.40 -19.77 6.55
C ALA A 210 -5.22 -18.49 7.38
N TYR A 211 -4.66 -17.47 6.77
CA TYR A 211 -4.28 -16.23 7.43
C TYR A 211 -5.35 -15.15 7.26
N GLU A 212 -5.60 -14.41 8.34
CA GLU A 212 -6.25 -13.11 8.35
C GLU A 212 -5.21 -12.07 8.79
N PHE A 213 -5.03 -11.03 7.98
CA PHE A 213 -4.07 -9.96 8.26
C PHE A 213 -4.79 -8.72 8.78
N LYS A 214 -4.24 -8.08 9.82
CA LYS A 214 -4.68 -6.77 10.29
C LYS A 214 -3.47 -5.87 10.51
N LEU A 215 -3.53 -4.67 9.95
CA LEU A 215 -2.60 -3.60 10.34
C LEU A 215 -2.84 -3.22 11.80
N ARG A 216 -4.09 -2.88 12.15
CA ARG A 216 -4.51 -2.53 13.52
C ARG A 216 -5.94 -2.98 13.75
N VAL A 217 -6.23 -3.52 14.94
CA VAL A 217 -7.60 -3.82 15.35
C VAL A 217 -8.18 -2.60 16.06
N THR A 218 -8.94 -1.79 15.32
CA THR A 218 -9.62 -0.60 15.87
C THR A 218 -11.11 -0.82 16.04
N ILE A 219 -11.72 0.02 16.89
CA ILE A 219 -13.17 0.16 16.97
C ILE A 219 -13.63 1.00 15.76
N ALA A 220 -13.64 0.40 14.56
CA ALA A 220 -14.20 1.08 13.39
C ALA A 220 -15.71 1.32 13.59
N ALA A 221 -16.19 2.47 13.12
CA ALA A 221 -17.58 2.94 13.24
C ALA A 221 -18.62 2.08 12.49
N SER A 222 -18.18 1.11 11.67
CA SER A 222 -19.08 0.20 10.96
C SER A 222 -19.42 -1.02 11.81
N GLY A 223 -20.49 -0.91 12.61
CA GLY A 223 -21.43 -1.96 13.05
C GLY A 223 -20.91 -3.26 13.68
N GLN A 224 -21.54 -3.71 14.76
CA GLN A 224 -21.37 -5.05 15.35
C GLN A 224 -21.43 -6.20 14.33
N GLY A 225 -22.14 -6.04 13.20
CA GLY A 225 -22.25 -7.05 12.15
C GLY A 225 -20.93 -7.38 11.43
N ARG A 226 -20.02 -6.42 11.25
CA ARG A 226 -18.72 -6.71 10.62
C ARG A 226 -17.78 -7.44 11.57
N PHE A 227 -17.87 -7.13 12.87
CA PHE A 227 -17.07 -7.84 13.87
C PHE A 227 -17.51 -9.30 14.03
N GLY A 228 -18.82 -9.57 13.94
CA GLY A 228 -19.32 -10.94 13.89
C GLY A 228 -18.75 -11.74 12.71
N GLU A 229 -18.63 -11.12 11.53
CA GLU A 229 -17.97 -11.78 10.39
C GLU A 229 -16.49 -12.08 10.65
N GLU A 230 -15.77 -11.20 11.33
CA GLU A 230 -14.36 -11.43 11.70
C GLU A 230 -14.21 -12.60 12.68
N LEU A 231 -15.11 -12.72 13.66
CA LEU A 231 -15.13 -13.85 14.59
C LEU A 231 -15.46 -15.18 13.89
N ASP A 232 -16.43 -15.17 12.96
CA ASP A 232 -16.82 -16.35 12.18
C ASP A 232 -15.67 -16.89 11.30
N PHE A 233 -14.65 -16.08 10.98
CA PHE A 233 -13.53 -16.50 10.13
C PHE A 233 -12.81 -17.73 10.69
N ALA A 234 -12.53 -17.74 12.00
CA ALA A 234 -11.78 -18.81 12.64
C ALA A 234 -12.53 -20.15 12.53
N GLU A 235 -13.84 -20.13 12.80
CA GLU A 235 -14.71 -21.30 12.65
C GLU A 235 -14.88 -21.73 11.18
N ASP A 236 -14.99 -20.78 10.24
CA ASP A 236 -15.07 -21.06 8.81
C ASP A 236 -13.80 -21.80 8.32
N CYS A 237 -12.62 -21.39 8.78
CA CYS A 237 -11.35 -22.04 8.47
C CYS A 237 -11.30 -23.46 9.02
N GLN A 238 -11.57 -23.64 10.32
CA GLN A 238 -11.56 -24.95 10.98
C GLN A 238 -12.55 -25.92 10.30
N ALA A 239 -13.77 -25.47 10.03
CA ALA A 239 -14.79 -26.27 9.36
C ALA A 239 -14.41 -26.67 7.92
N SER A 240 -13.50 -25.91 7.30
CA SER A 240 -12.94 -26.16 5.97
C SER A 240 -11.64 -26.96 6.01
N GLY A 241 -11.15 -27.36 7.19
CA GLY A 241 -9.93 -28.14 7.36
C GLY A 241 -8.64 -27.33 7.37
N TYR A 242 -8.73 -26.01 7.57
CA TYR A 242 -7.57 -25.13 7.69
C TYR A 242 -7.37 -24.70 9.15
N LYS A 243 -6.12 -24.54 9.56
CA LYS A 243 -5.78 -23.91 10.84
C LYS A 243 -5.76 -22.38 10.65
N PRO A 244 -6.63 -21.63 11.34
CA PRO A 244 -6.66 -20.18 11.20
C PRO A 244 -5.47 -19.53 11.92
N VAL A 245 -4.84 -18.55 11.29
CA VAL A 245 -3.74 -17.76 11.84
C VAL A 245 -4.08 -16.27 11.73
N LEU A 246 -4.13 -15.58 12.86
CA LEU A 246 -4.34 -14.14 12.93
C LEU A 246 -2.98 -13.43 13.04
N LEU A 247 -2.67 -12.54 12.11
CA LEU A 247 -1.50 -11.65 12.20
C LEU A 247 -1.96 -10.21 12.38
N VAL A 248 -1.66 -9.61 13.55
CA VAL A 248 -1.97 -8.20 13.85
C VAL A 248 -0.66 -7.46 14.06
N LEU A 249 -0.31 -6.54 13.16
CA LEU A 249 1.02 -5.91 13.19
C LEU A 249 1.16 -4.78 14.21
N ASP A 250 0.05 -4.15 14.58
CA ASP A 250 -0.01 -3.11 15.59
C ASP A 250 -0.34 -3.69 16.98
N PRO A 251 0.45 -3.40 18.03
CA PRO A 251 0.27 -3.97 19.36
C PRO A 251 -0.81 -3.30 20.21
N THR A 252 -1.56 -2.31 19.68
CA THR A 252 -2.52 -1.54 20.47
C THR A 252 -3.62 -2.45 21.03
N THR A 253 -3.64 -2.59 22.35
CA THR A 253 -4.60 -3.44 23.05
C THR A 253 -6.02 -2.91 22.89
N SER A 254 -6.97 -3.79 22.62
CA SER A 254 -8.40 -3.48 22.64
C SER A 254 -9.21 -4.72 23.02
N HIS A 255 -10.42 -4.52 23.56
CA HIS A 255 -11.33 -5.65 23.83
C HIS A 255 -11.61 -6.48 22.58
N ARG A 256 -11.73 -5.84 21.42
CA ARG A 256 -11.93 -6.54 20.14
C ARG A 256 -10.75 -7.42 19.77
N LEU A 257 -9.52 -6.95 20.00
CA LEU A 257 -8.33 -7.75 19.76
C LEU A 257 -8.32 -8.98 20.67
N THR A 258 -8.64 -8.80 21.96
CA THR A 258 -8.76 -9.91 22.91
C THR A 258 -9.79 -10.94 22.46
N ASP A 259 -11.00 -10.50 22.09
CA ASP A 259 -12.08 -11.38 21.65
C ASP A 259 -11.73 -12.11 20.35
N LEU A 260 -11.10 -11.41 19.40
CA LEU A 260 -10.69 -12.00 18.12
C LEU A 260 -9.57 -13.03 18.30
N SER A 261 -8.56 -12.73 19.12
CA SER A 261 -7.50 -13.69 19.43
C SER A 261 -8.06 -14.93 20.14
N ALA A 262 -9.02 -14.75 21.05
CA ALA A 262 -9.69 -15.87 21.72
C ALA A 262 -10.45 -16.75 20.72
N ALA A 263 -11.19 -16.15 19.78
CA ALA A 263 -11.92 -16.91 18.75
C ALA A 263 -11.00 -17.78 17.88
N PHE A 264 -9.79 -17.31 17.55
CA PHE A 264 -8.80 -18.11 16.84
C PHE A 264 -8.25 -19.25 17.72
N ALA A 265 -7.94 -18.97 18.98
CA ALA A 265 -7.44 -19.98 19.92
C ALA A 265 -8.48 -21.09 20.22
N ASP A 266 -9.76 -20.73 20.35
CA ASP A 266 -10.86 -21.65 20.69
C ASP A 266 -11.05 -22.77 19.63
N VAL A 267 -10.64 -22.51 18.38
CA VAL A 267 -10.69 -23.48 17.29
C VAL A 267 -9.35 -24.17 17.02
N GLY A 268 -8.35 -23.96 17.87
CA GLY A 268 -6.98 -24.50 17.73
C GLY A 268 -6.10 -23.74 16.74
N GLY A 269 -6.47 -22.51 16.40
CA GLY A 269 -5.67 -21.57 15.61
C GLY A 269 -4.61 -20.85 16.42
N GLU A 270 -3.95 -19.89 15.76
CA GLU A 270 -2.89 -19.07 16.35
C GLU A 270 -3.17 -17.58 16.14
N ALA A 271 -2.65 -16.74 17.04
CA ALA A 271 -2.71 -15.29 16.92
C ALA A 271 -1.36 -14.70 17.32
N TYR A 272 -0.75 -13.93 16.42
CA TYR A 272 0.50 -13.20 16.64
C TYR A 272 0.21 -11.70 16.57
N ILE A 273 0.76 -10.94 17.51
CA ILE A 273 0.41 -9.54 17.72
C ILE A 273 1.69 -8.70 17.89
N GLY A 274 1.75 -7.54 17.23
CA GLY A 274 2.85 -6.61 17.36
C GLY A 274 4.18 -7.23 16.94
N ASP A 275 5.18 -7.15 17.81
CA ASP A 275 6.52 -7.71 17.57
C ASP A 275 6.50 -9.22 17.31
N ASP A 276 5.58 -9.97 17.92
CA ASP A 276 5.44 -11.41 17.65
C ASP A 276 4.95 -11.67 16.22
N ALA A 277 4.06 -10.81 15.69
CA ALA A 277 3.59 -10.90 14.32
C ALA A 277 4.71 -10.57 13.31
N TRP A 278 5.53 -9.57 13.62
CA TRP A 278 6.70 -9.22 12.80
C TRP A 278 7.73 -10.34 12.80
N ALA A 279 8.09 -10.87 13.98
CA ALA A 279 9.04 -11.97 14.10
C ALA A 279 8.55 -13.23 13.36
N TYR A 280 7.25 -13.55 13.47
CA TYR A 280 6.64 -14.65 12.73
C TYR A 280 6.77 -14.44 11.21
N LEU A 281 6.43 -13.25 10.70
CA LEU A 281 6.56 -12.94 9.27
C LEU A 281 8.00 -13.06 8.78
N GLU A 282 8.96 -12.52 9.52
CA GLU A 282 10.39 -12.55 9.17
C GLU A 282 10.94 -13.99 9.16
N ASP A 283 10.54 -14.83 10.10
CA ASP A 283 10.92 -16.24 10.15
C ASP A 283 10.39 -17.02 8.94
N GLN A 284 9.11 -16.80 8.58
CA GLN A 284 8.49 -17.46 7.43
C GLN A 284 9.02 -16.95 6.08
N ALA A 285 9.46 -15.68 6.01
CA ALA A 285 9.92 -15.04 4.78
C ALA A 285 11.27 -15.55 4.26
N GLY A 286 12.12 -16.07 5.15
CA GLY A 286 13.53 -16.26 4.86
C GLY A 286 14.32 -14.94 4.80
N PRO A 287 15.66 -15.00 4.72
CA PRO A 287 16.52 -13.84 4.98
C PRO A 287 16.36 -12.67 4.00
N THR A 288 16.18 -12.98 2.71
CA THR A 288 16.01 -11.95 1.68
C THR A 288 14.69 -11.20 1.85
N MET A 289 13.58 -11.91 2.00
CA MET A 289 12.28 -11.28 2.16
C MET A 289 12.07 -10.69 3.55
N ALA A 290 12.72 -11.20 4.59
CA ALA A 290 12.78 -10.54 5.91
C ALA A 290 13.44 -9.15 5.80
N THR A 291 14.52 -9.03 5.03
CA THR A 291 15.15 -7.73 4.73
C THR A 291 14.17 -6.78 4.04
N PHE A 292 13.36 -7.29 3.12
CA PHE A 292 12.30 -6.51 2.48
C PHE A 292 11.23 -6.05 3.49
N VAL A 293 10.69 -6.96 4.32
CA VAL A 293 9.67 -6.63 5.33
C VAL A 293 10.17 -5.52 6.26
N GLU A 294 11.40 -5.67 6.76
CA GLU A 294 12.00 -4.70 7.67
C GLU A 294 12.14 -3.32 7.03
N LYS A 295 12.84 -3.24 5.87
CA LYS A 295 13.17 -1.98 5.21
C LYS A 295 11.96 -1.27 4.59
N TYR A 296 10.98 -2.01 4.09
CA TYR A 296 9.91 -1.46 3.25
C TYR A 296 8.56 -1.35 3.93
N VAL A 297 8.34 -2.10 5.00
CA VAL A 297 7.06 -2.17 5.69
C VAL A 297 7.22 -1.76 7.15
N ARG A 298 8.01 -2.48 7.94
CA ARG A 298 8.10 -2.27 9.40
C ARG A 298 8.76 -0.95 9.77
N THR A 299 10.01 -0.73 9.35
CA THR A 299 10.77 0.49 9.69
C THR A 299 10.02 1.77 9.28
N PRO A 300 9.53 1.94 8.04
CA PRO A 300 8.83 3.19 7.65
C PRO A 300 7.57 3.47 8.46
N ILE A 301 6.81 2.44 8.84
CA ILE A 301 5.61 2.59 9.69
C ILE A 301 6.04 3.00 11.10
N ALA A 302 7.02 2.30 11.67
CA ALA A 302 7.52 2.56 13.02
C ALA A 302 8.13 3.97 13.16
N GLU A 303 8.89 4.42 12.16
CA GLU A 303 9.46 5.78 12.15
C GLU A 303 8.39 6.86 12.19
N VAL A 304 7.30 6.71 11.45
CA VAL A 304 6.19 7.69 11.46
C VAL A 304 5.40 7.62 12.77
N ASP A 305 5.14 6.42 13.29
CA ASP A 305 4.35 6.22 14.51
C ASP A 305 5.03 6.81 15.76
N GLN A 306 6.37 6.89 15.78
CA GLN A 306 7.14 7.56 16.83
C GLN A 306 6.77 9.04 17.02
N PHE A 307 6.24 9.71 15.99
CA PHE A 307 5.82 11.11 16.04
C PHE A 307 4.31 11.29 16.24
N SER A 308 3.57 10.22 16.57
CA SER A 308 2.10 10.22 16.68
C SER A 308 1.50 11.22 17.68
N SER A 309 2.31 11.78 18.59
CA SER A 309 1.86 12.73 19.63
C SER A 309 2.30 14.17 19.40
N GLU A 310 3.13 14.44 18.39
CA GLU A 310 3.68 15.78 18.12
C GLU A 310 3.07 16.36 16.85
N LEU A 311 2.22 17.39 17.00
CA LEU A 311 1.63 18.09 15.87
C LEU A 311 2.46 19.34 15.53
N LEU A 312 3.15 19.31 14.40
CA LEU A 312 3.83 20.48 13.84
C LEU A 312 2.82 21.56 13.41
N ASN A 313 3.25 22.82 13.42
CA ASN A 313 2.43 23.89 12.87
C ASN A 313 2.28 23.70 11.37
N LEU A 314 1.07 23.91 10.85
CA LEU A 314 0.75 23.83 9.43
C LEU A 314 0.51 25.23 8.88
N LYS A 315 1.24 25.58 7.82
CA LYS A 315 0.96 26.74 6.98
C LYS A 315 0.74 26.28 5.55
N ILE A 316 -0.31 26.81 4.92
CA ILE A 316 -0.62 26.52 3.52
C ILE A 316 -0.76 27.85 2.80
N GLU A 317 -0.01 28.01 1.72
CA GLU A 317 -0.03 29.22 0.91
C GLU A 317 -0.31 28.86 -0.54
N ARG A 318 -1.29 29.55 -1.13
CA ARG A 318 -1.47 29.57 -2.58
C ARG A 318 -0.53 30.64 -3.15
N THR A 319 0.31 30.26 -4.09
CA THR A 319 1.23 31.20 -4.75
C THR A 319 0.66 31.61 -6.11
N GLU A 320 0.91 32.86 -6.51
CA GLU A 320 0.47 33.41 -7.82
C GLU A 320 1.40 32.97 -8.97
N GLU A 321 2.62 32.52 -8.65
CA GLU A 321 3.57 31.89 -9.56
C GLU A 321 3.90 30.48 -9.04
N ALA A 322 4.14 29.52 -9.94
CA ALA A 322 4.41 28.12 -9.58
C ALA A 322 5.48 27.98 -8.47
N PRO A 323 5.35 27.03 -7.52
CA PRO A 323 4.45 25.87 -7.49
C PRO A 323 3.13 26.13 -6.75
N GLU A 324 2.01 25.75 -7.37
CA GLU A 324 0.66 26.28 -7.06
C GLU A 324 0.13 26.10 -5.62
N PHE A 325 0.69 25.25 -4.76
CA PHE A 325 0.59 25.41 -3.29
C PHE A 325 1.96 25.20 -2.63
N LYS A 326 2.17 25.86 -1.48
CA LYS A 326 3.24 25.53 -0.54
C LYS A 326 2.62 25.06 0.77
N LEU A 327 2.94 23.83 1.15
CA LEU A 327 2.60 23.28 2.46
C LEU A 327 3.85 23.29 3.32
N THR A 328 3.81 24.02 4.44
CA THR A 328 4.93 24.11 5.38
C THR A 328 4.53 23.49 6.70
N LEU A 329 5.32 22.52 7.16
CA LEU A 329 5.28 21.94 8.50
C LEU A 329 6.47 22.47 9.29
N PHE A 330 6.21 23.06 10.45
CA PHE A 330 7.28 23.72 11.20
C PHE A 330 7.06 23.79 12.71
N ASP A 331 8.17 23.82 13.44
CA ASP A 331 8.27 24.18 14.85
C ASP A 331 9.61 24.88 15.13
N LYS A 332 10.17 24.76 16.34
CA LYS A 332 11.49 25.32 16.67
C LYS A 332 12.67 24.53 16.12
N SER A 333 12.49 23.24 15.84
CA SER A 333 13.52 22.26 15.46
C SER A 333 13.41 21.79 14.01
N CYS A 334 12.22 21.89 13.42
CA CYS A 334 11.88 21.38 12.10
C CYS A 334 11.27 22.50 11.26
N HIS A 335 11.70 22.60 10.01
CA HIS A 335 11.06 23.45 9.01
C HIS A 335 11.12 22.72 7.67
N HIS A 336 9.98 22.18 7.25
CA HIS A 336 9.87 21.45 6.00
C HIS A 336 8.81 22.10 5.11
N THR A 337 9.16 22.36 3.85
CA THR A 337 8.24 22.94 2.86
C THR A 337 8.11 21.99 1.67
N LEU A 338 6.88 21.56 1.40
CA LEU A 338 6.52 20.76 0.26
C LEU A 338 5.88 21.65 -0.82
N PRO A 339 6.55 21.85 -1.97
CA PRO A 339 5.92 22.47 -3.13
C PRO A 339 4.98 21.48 -3.82
N ILE A 340 3.72 21.88 -4.02
CA ILE A 340 2.73 21.10 -4.76
C ILE A 340 2.47 21.81 -6.08
N HIS A 341 2.99 21.23 -7.16
CA HIS A 341 2.65 21.64 -8.52
C HIS A 341 1.30 21.05 -8.87
N ARG A 342 0.40 21.85 -9.45
CA ARG A 342 -0.94 21.37 -9.77
C ARG A 342 -1.18 21.38 -11.27
N SER A 343 -1.82 20.32 -11.72
CA SER A 343 -2.31 20.12 -13.07
C SER A 343 -3.60 19.33 -12.94
N GLU A 344 -4.66 20.02 -12.54
CA GLU A 344 -5.91 19.40 -12.12
C GLU A 344 -6.53 18.56 -13.25
N ASP A 345 -6.95 17.35 -12.91
CA ASP A 345 -7.71 16.47 -13.79
C ASP A 345 -9.14 16.33 -13.25
N GLN A 346 -10.10 16.95 -13.93
CA GLN A 346 -11.49 16.99 -13.47
C GLN A 346 -12.15 15.61 -13.45
N SER A 347 -11.61 14.60 -14.16
CA SER A 347 -12.10 13.22 -14.09
C SER A 347 -11.90 12.57 -12.72
N LEU A 348 -11.09 13.18 -11.85
CA LEU A 348 -10.89 12.74 -10.46
C LEU A 348 -11.89 13.38 -9.48
N SER A 349 -12.70 14.34 -9.94
CA SER A 349 -13.79 14.87 -9.13
C SER A 349 -14.85 13.77 -8.98
N SER A 350 -15.26 13.49 -7.74
CA SER A 350 -16.17 12.38 -7.40
C SER A 350 -17.62 12.58 -7.87
N ASP A 351 -17.84 13.34 -8.95
CA ASP A 351 -19.18 13.65 -9.48
C ASP A 351 -19.88 12.38 -10.03
N ASP A 352 -19.15 11.30 -10.33
CA ASP A 352 -19.70 10.05 -10.89
C ASP A 352 -19.93 8.91 -9.87
N ASP A 353 -19.35 8.97 -8.66
CA ASP A 353 -19.46 7.87 -7.67
C ASP A 353 -20.80 7.86 -6.91
N GLN A 354 -21.68 8.85 -7.13
CA GLN A 354 -22.99 8.95 -6.45
C GLN A 354 -24.18 8.41 -7.25
N ILE A 355 -24.02 8.03 -8.52
CA ILE A 355 -25.16 7.52 -9.33
C ILE A 355 -25.31 5.99 -9.24
N ALA A 356 -24.29 5.25 -8.78
CA ALA A 356 -24.33 3.79 -8.69
C ALA A 356 -25.00 3.22 -7.43
N ALA A 357 -25.34 4.05 -6.43
CA ALA A 357 -25.88 3.58 -5.15
C ALA A 357 -27.42 3.60 -5.06
N ASP A 358 -28.13 4.24 -6.01
CA ASP A 358 -29.59 4.44 -5.95
C ASP A 358 -30.35 3.82 -7.15
N ALA A 359 -29.77 2.86 -7.87
CA ALA A 359 -30.54 2.07 -8.83
C ALA A 359 -31.36 1.00 -8.06
N PRO A 360 -32.71 1.04 -8.08
CA PRO A 360 -33.51 -0.06 -7.55
C PRO A 360 -33.20 -1.31 -8.38
N SER A 361 -32.74 -2.36 -7.72
CA SER A 361 -32.50 -3.66 -8.36
C SER A 361 -33.83 -4.23 -8.86
N PRO A 362 -33.94 -4.67 -10.13
CA PRO A 362 -35.04 -5.53 -10.57
C PRO A 362 -34.95 -6.93 -9.98
#